data_AF-A0AAE1GZR2-F1
#
_entry.id   AF-A0AAE1GZR2-F1
#
_cell.length_a   1.000
_cell.length_b   1.000
_cell.length_c   1.000
_cell.angle_alpha   90.00
_cell.angle_beta   90.00
_cell.angle_gamma   90.00
#
_symmetry.space_group_name_H-M   'P 1'
#
loop_
_entity.id
_entity.type
_entity.pdbx_description
1 polymer ?
#
loop_
_entity_poly.entity_id
_entity_poly.type
_entity_poly.pdbx_seq_one_letter_code
_entity_poly.pdbx_strand_id
1 'polypeptide(L)'
;MEYKVVNSKPLKLKTEGVKKKKKHKEEKKLLEQVTKASEVPQETQKPPQIQRTKAELAFLKQQEKMQKERIAQKASKTHKQRVEEFNRHLDSLTEHFDIPKVSWTK
;
A
#
# COMPACT_ATOMS: atom_id res chain seq x y z
N MET A 1 8.77 -33.85 9.26
CA MET A 1 8.59 -33.23 7.93
C MET A 1 9.90 -32.58 7.54
N GLU A 2 10.60 -33.13 6.55
CA GLU A 2 11.85 -32.55 6.04
C GLU A 2 11.52 -31.52 4.97
N TYR A 3 11.88 -30.26 5.20
CA TYR A 3 11.73 -29.21 4.21
C TYR A 3 12.93 -29.24 3.26
N LYS A 4 12.63 -29.37 1.96
CA LYS A 4 13.61 -29.35 0.88
C LYS A 4 14.29 -27.97 0.84
N VAL A 5 15.58 -27.92 1.14
CA VAL A 5 16.39 -26.68 1.12
C VAL A 5 16.39 -26.13 -0.30
N VAL A 6 15.77 -24.97 -0.50
CA VAL A 6 15.71 -24.28 -1.78
C VAL A 6 16.99 -23.45 -1.95
N ASN A 7 17.61 -23.56 -3.12
CA ASN A 7 18.91 -22.98 -3.45
C ASN A 7 18.95 -21.46 -3.16
N SER A 8 19.70 -21.06 -2.13
CA SER A 8 19.77 -19.70 -1.56
C SER A 8 20.79 -18.78 -2.27
N LYS A 9 21.06 -19.00 -3.56
CA LYS A 9 22.01 -18.17 -4.30
C LYS A 9 21.32 -16.89 -4.79
N PRO A 10 21.95 -15.71 -4.62
CA PRO A 10 21.40 -14.46 -5.12
C PRO A 10 21.32 -14.48 -6.65
N LEU A 11 20.19 -14.02 -7.18
CA LEU A 11 19.90 -13.96 -8.62
C LEU A 11 20.89 -13.00 -9.31
N LYS A 12 21.83 -13.54 -10.07
CA LYS A 12 22.76 -12.74 -10.88
C LYS A 12 22.08 -12.31 -12.18
N LEU A 13 21.60 -11.07 -12.22
CA LEU A 13 21.10 -10.42 -13.42
C LEU A 13 22.29 -9.91 -14.26
N LYS A 14 22.40 -10.32 -15.52
CA LYS A 14 23.36 -9.75 -16.47
C LYS A 14 22.96 -8.31 -16.79
N THR A 15 23.59 -7.34 -16.14
CA THR A 15 23.52 -5.93 -16.54
C THR A 15 24.68 -5.64 -17.50
N GLU A 16 24.47 -5.93 -18.78
CA GLU A 16 25.30 -5.38 -19.86
C GLU A 16 25.30 -3.84 -19.73
N GLY A 17 26.50 -3.25 -19.61
CA GLY A 17 26.72 -1.86 -19.22
C GLY A 17 25.92 -0.85 -20.06
N VAL A 18 24.94 -0.19 -19.44
CA VAL A 18 24.13 0.85 -20.10
C VAL A 18 24.89 2.17 -20.07
N LYS A 19 25.60 2.47 -21.17
CA LYS A 19 26.07 3.82 -21.51
C LYS A 19 24.88 4.79 -21.44
N LYS A 20 25.03 5.87 -20.65
CA LYS A 20 23.99 6.88 -20.31
C LYS A 20 23.12 7.40 -21.46
N LYS A 21 23.55 7.29 -22.73
CA LYS A 21 22.75 7.64 -23.92
C LYS A 21 21.57 6.68 -24.22
N LYS A 22 21.62 5.41 -23.79
CA LYS A 22 20.57 4.42 -24.08
C LYS A 22 19.37 4.49 -23.12
N LYS A 23 19.60 4.97 -21.88
CA LYS A 23 18.56 5.11 -20.83
C LYS A 23 17.46 6.10 -21.21
N HIS A 24 17.82 7.23 -21.83
CA HIS A 24 16.84 8.23 -22.29
C HIS A 24 15.97 7.74 -23.46
N LYS A 25 16.44 6.76 -24.24
CA LYS A 25 15.66 6.15 -25.33
C LYS A 25 14.66 5.12 -24.81
N GLU A 26 15.02 4.37 -23.77
CA GLU A 26 14.10 3.45 -23.10
C GLU A 26 13.04 4.17 -22.27
N GLU A 27 13.40 5.24 -21.56
CA GLU A 27 12.44 6.05 -20.79
C GLU A 27 11.41 6.70 -21.72
N LYS A 28 11.83 7.24 -22.86
CA LYS A 28 10.92 7.79 -23.86
C LYS A 28 10.01 6.72 -24.47
N LYS A 29 10.52 5.50 -24.69
CA LYS A 29 9.72 4.35 -25.15
C LYS A 29 8.73 3.87 -24.10
N LEU A 30 9.11 3.83 -22.82
CA LEU A 30 8.20 3.47 -21.72
C LEU A 30 7.10 4.53 -21.59
N LEU A 31 7.46 5.81 -21.68
CA LEU A 31 6.48 6.91 -21.65
C LEU A 31 5.49 6.80 -22.80
N GLU A 32 5.97 6.52 -24.02
CA GLU A 32 5.14 6.36 -25.21
C GLU A 32 4.23 5.11 -25.14
N GLN A 33 4.71 4.04 -24.50
CA GLN A 33 3.95 2.80 -24.33
C GLN A 33 2.88 2.95 -23.23
N VAL A 34 3.16 3.73 -22.19
CA VAL A 34 2.19 4.10 -21.15
C VAL A 34 1.13 5.05 -21.71
N THR A 35 1.50 6.01 -22.57
CA THR A 35 0.52 6.90 -23.22
C THR A 35 -0.35 6.16 -24.24
N LYS A 36 0.23 5.24 -25.04
CA LYS A 36 -0.54 4.42 -26.00
C LYS A 36 -1.46 3.40 -25.33
N ALA A 37 -1.07 2.85 -24.17
CA ALA A 37 -1.96 2.00 -23.38
C ALA A 37 -3.11 2.78 -22.71
N SER A 38 -3.00 4.11 -22.61
CA SER A 38 -4.07 5.00 -22.14
C SER A 38 -5.00 5.49 -23.26
N GLU A 39 -4.59 5.36 -24.52
CA GLU A 39 -5.40 5.69 -25.70
C GLU A 39 -6.13 4.43 -26.20
N VAL A 40 -6.98 3.86 -25.34
CA VAL A 40 -8.09 3.05 -25.83
C VAL A 40 -9.13 4.05 -26.37
N PRO A 41 -9.58 3.94 -27.63
CA PRO A 41 -10.71 4.72 -28.11
C PRO A 41 -11.92 4.34 -27.25
N GLN A 42 -12.24 5.17 -26.27
CA GLN A 42 -13.48 5.02 -25.51
C GLN A 42 -14.62 5.48 -26.41
N GLU A 43 -15.05 4.56 -27.26
CA GLU A 43 -16.37 4.62 -27.87
C GLU A 43 -17.39 4.83 -26.75
N THR A 44 -18.09 5.95 -26.87
CA THR A 44 -18.96 6.55 -25.88
C THR A 44 -20.13 5.64 -25.53
N GLN A 45 -19.95 4.77 -24.55
CA GLN A 45 -21.04 4.25 -23.76
C GLN A 45 -20.88 4.81 -22.35
N LYS A 46 -21.42 6.02 -22.15
CA LYS A 46 -21.62 6.53 -20.78
C LYS A 46 -22.48 5.47 -20.09
N PRO A 47 -22.01 4.82 -19.02
CA PRO A 47 -22.87 3.94 -18.24
C PRO A 47 -24.10 4.77 -17.83
N PRO A 48 -25.29 4.16 -17.73
CA PRO A 48 -26.49 4.87 -17.32
C PRO A 48 -26.14 5.72 -16.10
N GLN A 49 -26.28 7.04 -16.21
CA GLN A 49 -26.03 7.94 -15.09
C GLN A 49 -27.10 7.61 -14.05
N ILE A 50 -26.79 6.66 -13.17
CA ILE A 50 -27.55 6.42 -11.96
C ILE A 50 -27.47 7.74 -11.20
N GLN A 51 -28.57 8.50 -11.24
CA GLN A 51 -28.68 9.73 -10.49
C GLN A 51 -28.58 9.36 -9.02
N ARG A 52 -27.45 9.71 -8.42
CA ARG A 52 -27.18 9.45 -7.01
C ARG A 52 -28.25 10.11 -6.18
N THR A 53 -28.74 9.41 -5.16
CA THR A 53 -29.67 10.02 -4.20
C THR A 53 -28.98 11.16 -3.44
N LYS A 54 -29.75 12.09 -2.87
CA LYS A 54 -29.18 13.18 -2.04
C LYS A 54 -28.31 12.63 -0.89
N ALA A 55 -28.70 11.49 -0.33
CA ALA A 55 -27.94 10.78 0.70
C ALA A 55 -26.61 10.23 0.18
N GLU A 56 -26.59 9.61 -1.00
CA GLU A 56 -25.37 9.11 -1.63
C GLU A 56 -24.39 10.23 -2.00
N LEU A 57 -24.90 11.37 -2.48
CA LEU A 57 -24.08 12.55 -2.76
C LEU A 57 -23.42 13.10 -1.50
N ALA A 58 -24.18 13.19 -0.39
CA ALA A 58 -23.65 13.62 0.90
C ALA A 58 -22.58 12.66 1.43
N PHE A 59 -22.82 11.34 1.31
CA PHE A 59 -21.86 10.31 1.71
C PHE A 59 -20.56 10.39 0.90
N LEU A 60 -20.65 10.51 -0.43
CA LEU A 60 -19.48 10.66 -1.29
C LEU A 60 -18.64 11.88 -0.90
N LYS A 61 -19.28 13.04 -0.69
CA LYS A 61 -18.59 14.27 -0.27
C LYS A 61 -17.85 14.07 1.06
N GLN A 62 -18.46 13.37 2.01
CA GLN A 62 -17.83 13.05 3.28
C GLN A 62 -16.68 12.06 3.11
N GLN A 63 -16.85 11.03 2.26
CA GLN A 63 -15.83 10.05 1.95
C GLN A 63 -14.61 10.70 1.30
N GLU A 64 -14.80 11.61 0.35
CA GLU A 64 -13.71 12.37 -0.28
C GLU A 64 -12.93 13.20 0.73
N LYS A 65 -13.62 13.85 1.67
CA LYS A 65 -12.99 14.61 2.75
C LYS A 65 -12.11 13.68 3.61
N MET A 66 -12.67 12.57 4.10
CA MET A 66 -11.95 11.60 4.92
C MET A 66 -10.81 10.91 4.17
N GLN A 67 -10.96 10.71 2.86
CA GLN A 67 -9.94 10.07 2.03
C GLN A 67 -8.70 10.95 1.93
N LYS A 68 -8.85 12.27 1.75
CA LYS A 68 -7.71 13.21 1.74
C LYS A 68 -6.93 13.17 3.05
N GLU A 69 -7.65 13.21 4.17
CA GLU A 69 -7.05 13.12 5.51
C GLU A 69 -6.34 11.77 5.70
N ARG A 70 -6.97 10.65 5.32
CA ARG A 70 -6.38 9.31 5.41
C ARG A 70 -5.13 9.17 4.53
N ILE A 71 -5.14 9.74 3.33
CA ILE A 71 -3.97 9.73 2.43
C ILE A 71 -2.83 10.50 3.09
N ALA A 72 -3.08 11.71 3.62
CA ALA A 72 -2.07 12.50 4.31
C ALA A 72 -1.48 11.76 5.52
N GLN A 73 -2.32 11.13 6.35
CA GLN A 73 -1.89 10.35 7.51
C GLN A 73 -1.11 9.08 7.15
N LYS A 74 -1.46 8.40 6.05
CA LYS A 74 -0.69 7.24 5.56
C LYS A 74 0.64 7.65 4.95
N ALA A 75 0.68 8.80 4.28
CA ALA A 75 1.89 9.34 3.68
C ALA A 75 2.87 9.88 4.72
N SER A 76 2.39 10.38 5.87
CA SER A 76 3.25 10.93 6.92
C SER A 76 4.11 9.88 7.63
N LYS A 77 3.63 8.63 7.77
CA LYS A 77 4.33 7.56 8.48
C LYS A 77 4.98 6.56 7.52
N THR A 78 6.30 6.44 7.61
CA THR A 78 7.05 5.37 6.95
C THR A 78 6.65 3.99 7.50
N HIS A 79 6.92 2.92 6.75
CA HIS A 79 6.63 1.56 7.24
C HIS A 79 7.39 1.24 8.53
N LYS A 80 8.67 1.63 8.61
CA LYS A 80 9.51 1.44 9.79
C LYS A 80 8.90 2.10 11.04
N GLN A 81 8.48 3.36 10.92
CA GLN A 81 7.82 4.08 12.01
C GLN A 81 6.51 3.41 12.44
N ARG A 82 5.72 2.88 11.51
CA ARG A 82 4.50 2.11 11.83
C ARG A 82 4.81 0.84 12.60
N VAL A 83 5.87 0.12 12.23
CA VAL A 83 6.32 -1.08 12.95
C VAL A 83 6.85 -0.73 14.34
N GLU A 84 7.64 0.34 14.46
CA GLU A 84 8.15 0.82 15.75
C GLU A 84 7.01 1.26 16.69
N GLU A 85 6.03 2.02 16.19
CA GLU A 85 4.86 2.43 16.95
C GLU A 85 4.00 1.23 17.37
N PHE A 86 3.85 0.24 16.50
CA PHE A 86 3.16 -1.01 16.80
C PHE A 86 3.89 -1.80 17.90
N ASN A 87 5.21 -1.96 17.79
CA ASN A 87 6.00 -2.65 18.81
C ASN A 87 5.95 -1.93 20.16
N ARG A 88 6.10 -0.60 20.16
CA ARG A 88 5.93 0.22 21.38
C ARG A 88 4.55 0.05 22.02
N HIS A 89 3.51 -0.08 21.19
CA HIS A 89 2.17 -0.34 21.70
C HIS A 89 2.05 -1.72 22.34
N LEU A 90 2.60 -2.76 21.69
CA LEU A 90 2.63 -4.12 22.25
C LEU A 90 3.41 -4.18 23.57
N ASP A 91 4.55 -3.50 23.65
CA ASP A 91 5.36 -3.42 24.88
C ASP A 91 4.60 -2.74 26.04
N SER A 92 3.68 -1.83 25.71
CA SER A 92 2.85 -1.13 26.71
C SER A 92 1.61 -1.93 27.14
N LEU A 93 1.22 -2.97 26.39
CA LEU A 93 0.06 -3.78 26.71
C LEU A 93 0.40 -4.75 27.84
N THR A 94 -0.53 -4.90 28.77
CA THR A 94 -0.39 -5.84 29.88
C THR A 94 -0.39 -7.27 29.34
N GLU A 95 0.61 -8.06 29.71
CA GLU A 95 0.67 -9.49 29.39
C GLU A 95 -0.51 -10.27 29.98
N HIS A 96 -0.99 -9.83 31.15
CA HIS A 96 -2.06 -10.47 31.90
C HIS A 96 -3.33 -9.63 31.83
N PHE A 97 -4.42 -10.23 31.35
CA PHE A 97 -5.75 -9.60 31.28
C PHE A 97 -6.63 -9.91 32.49
N ASP A 98 -6.07 -10.56 33.52
CA ASP A 98 -6.78 -10.95 34.74
C ASP A 98 -5.99 -10.54 35.98
N ILE A 99 -6.72 -10.29 37.06
CA ILE A 99 -6.15 -9.81 38.33
C ILE A 99 -5.57 -11.01 39.06
N PRO A 100 -4.33 -10.93 39.58
CA PRO A 100 -3.76 -12.03 40.36
C PRO A 100 -4.66 -12.35 41.56
N LYS A 101 -4.93 -13.66 41.76
CA LYS A 101 -5.75 -14.11 42.88
C LYS A 101 -5.03 -13.82 44.20
N VAL A 102 -5.69 -13.09 45.09
CA VAL A 102 -5.17 -12.80 46.43
C VAL A 102 -5.49 -13.97 47.34
N SER A 103 -4.55 -14.90 47.53
CA SER A 103 -4.63 -15.89 48.61
C SER A 103 -4.09 -15.25 49.90
N TRP A 104 -4.95 -15.13 50.93
CA TRP A 104 -4.53 -14.80 52.29
C TRP A 104 -3.87 -16.03 52.91
N THR A 105 -2.58 -16.20 52.69
CA THR A 105 -1.74 -17.13 53.47
C THR A 105 -0.32 -16.58 53.50
N LYS A 106 0.23 -16.51 54.72
CA LYS A 106 1.55 -15.99 55.07
C LYS A 106 2.62 -17.08 55.03
#